data_AF-A0A1W9HIW0-F1
#
_entry.id   AF-A0A1W9HIW0-F1
#
_cell.length_a   1.000
_cell.length_b   1.000
_cell.length_c   1.000
_cell.angle_alpha   90.00
_cell.angle_beta   90.00
_cell.angle_gamma   90.00
#
_symmetry.space_group_name_H-M   'P 1'
#
loop_
_entity.id
_entity.type
_entity.pdbx_description
1 polymer ?
#
loop_
_entity_poly.entity_id
_entity_poly.type
_entity_poly.pdbx_seq_one_letter_code
_entity_poly.pdbx_strand_id
1 'polypeptide(L)'
;MNTQLKFILAVITGLSFWLYSNQNSRKEVPSRSPASEDFELRERYDEETDYYDSYQFQRDPSQPKKADARPDDPNQKSKKMKRKKSKDPIGDDVEWSKLDPTSLIKLQIQNCKLGNAKECYHAGISQIGSDRKLGIWYISKSCNLKNYTACLEAAKLLNATDARISFPYYKSACENMNHPEACFAAAEFLNSQQKVDYEATEKYYKVSCLEGNDIACQRLGFETSENFLAAN
;
A
#
# COMPACT_ATOMS: atom_id res chain seq x y z
N MET A 1 13.97 -61.10 34.31
CA MET A 1 13.69 -59.73 33.84
C MET A 1 12.78 -59.05 34.85
N ASN A 2 13.28 -58.01 35.52
CA ASN A 2 12.67 -57.42 36.72
C ASN A 2 11.32 -56.75 36.37
N THR A 3 10.27 -57.05 37.11
CA THR A 3 8.90 -56.53 36.88
C THR A 3 8.85 -55.00 36.90
N GLN A 4 9.74 -54.37 37.66
CA GLN A 4 9.92 -52.91 37.68
C GLN A 4 10.34 -52.33 36.33
N LEU A 5 11.18 -53.03 35.56
CA LEU A 5 11.68 -52.54 34.28
C LEU A 5 10.59 -52.53 33.20
N LYS A 6 9.62 -53.45 33.28
CA LYS A 6 8.49 -53.51 32.33
C LYS A 6 7.52 -52.34 32.49
N PHE A 7 7.31 -51.88 33.73
CA PHE A 7 6.44 -50.73 34.00
C PHE A 7 7.03 -49.42 33.47
N ILE A 8 8.34 -49.21 33.64
CA ILE A 8 9.02 -47.99 33.18
C ILE A 8 8.95 -47.89 31.64
N LEU A 9 9.18 -48.99 30.94
CA LEU A 9 9.09 -49.02 29.47
C LEU A 9 7.67 -48.70 28.96
N ALA A 10 6.63 -49.22 29.61
CA ALA A 10 5.25 -48.96 29.22
C ALA A 10 4.85 -47.48 29.38
N VAL A 11 5.31 -46.82 30.45
CA VAL A 11 5.04 -45.39 30.70
C VAL A 11 5.72 -44.50 29.67
N ILE A 12 6.98 -44.80 29.31
CA ILE A 12 7.71 -44.03 28.31
C ILE A 12 7.04 -44.13 26.93
N THR A 13 6.65 -45.34 26.51
CA THR A 13 5.97 -45.52 25.21
C THR A 13 4.58 -44.87 25.16
N GLY A 14 3.84 -44.85 26.28
CA GLY A 14 2.53 -44.21 26.36
C GLY A 14 2.61 -42.68 26.26
N LEU A 15 3.58 -42.07 26.94
CA LEU A 15 3.79 -40.61 26.90
C LEU A 15 4.23 -40.13 25.51
N SER A 16 5.07 -40.89 24.81
CA SER A 16 5.47 -40.57 23.43
C SER A 16 4.28 -40.59 22.47
N PHE A 17 3.37 -41.56 22.58
CA PHE A 17 2.20 -41.66 21.71
C PHE A 17 1.16 -40.54 21.97
N TRP A 18 0.98 -40.15 23.24
CA TRP A 18 0.08 -39.05 23.61
C TRP A 18 0.59 -37.70 23.13
N LEU A 19 1.90 -37.43 23.25
CA LEU A 19 2.51 -36.21 22.71
C LEU A 19 2.45 -36.15 21.18
N TYR A 20 2.59 -37.30 20.50
CA TYR A 20 2.48 -37.36 19.04
C TYR A 20 1.05 -37.11 18.54
N SER A 21 0.04 -37.66 19.22
CA SER A 21 -1.37 -37.43 18.83
C SER A 21 -1.86 -36.00 19.11
N ASN A 22 -1.30 -35.31 20.11
CA ASN A 22 -1.73 -33.95 20.48
C ASN A 22 -1.16 -32.86 19.55
N GLN A 23 -0.09 -33.12 18.78
CA GLN A 23 0.44 -32.14 17.82
C GLN A 23 -0.39 -32.05 16.52
N ASN A 24 -1.21 -33.05 16.19
CA ASN A 24 -1.94 -33.10 14.92
C ASN A 24 -3.35 -32.47 14.96
N SER A 25 -3.71 -31.79 16.05
CA SER A 25 -5.00 -31.09 16.21
C SER A 25 -4.87 -29.55 16.11
N ARG A 26 -3.92 -29.05 15.31
CA ARG A 26 -4.01 -27.66 14.84
C ARG A 26 -5.15 -27.60 13.83
N LYS A 27 -6.31 -27.14 14.30
CA LYS A 27 -7.46 -26.77 13.49
C LYS A 27 -6.97 -25.97 12.28
N GLU A 28 -7.28 -26.44 11.08
CA GLU A 28 -7.12 -25.65 9.86
C GLU A 28 -7.85 -24.32 10.09
N VAL A 29 -7.08 -23.23 10.09
CA VAL A 29 -7.66 -21.89 10.10
C VAL A 29 -8.43 -21.78 8.79
N PRO A 30 -9.75 -21.53 8.81
CA PRO A 30 -10.54 -21.46 7.59
C PRO A 30 -9.91 -20.44 6.65
N SER A 31 -9.64 -20.86 5.41
CA SER A 31 -9.04 -20.02 4.38
C SER A 31 -9.89 -18.77 4.21
N ARG A 32 -9.34 -17.62 4.62
CA ARG A 32 -9.95 -16.32 4.37
C ARG A 32 -10.06 -16.10 2.87
N SER A 33 -11.19 -15.54 2.43
CA SER A 33 -11.37 -15.22 1.02
C SER A 33 -10.46 -14.05 0.63
N PRO A 34 -9.95 -14.00 -0.62
CA PRO A 34 -9.12 -12.88 -1.10
C PRO A 34 -9.78 -11.51 -0.89
N ALA A 35 -11.11 -11.46 -0.97
CA ALA A 35 -11.89 -10.25 -0.73
C ALA A 35 -11.78 -9.70 0.70
N SER A 36 -11.44 -10.52 1.69
CA SER A 36 -11.25 -10.08 3.09
C SER A 36 -9.86 -9.49 3.35
N GLU A 37 -8.83 -9.87 2.58
CA GLU A 37 -7.50 -9.28 2.69
C GLU A 37 -7.41 -7.91 2.00
N ASP A 38 -8.05 -7.77 0.82
CA ASP A 38 -8.20 -6.47 0.15
C ASP A 38 -8.97 -5.45 1.01
N PHE A 39 -9.92 -5.94 1.84
CA PHE A 39 -10.69 -5.12 2.76
C PHE A 39 -9.85 -4.67 3.97
N GLU A 40 -9.06 -5.56 4.59
CA GLU A 40 -8.17 -5.20 5.72
C GLU A 40 -7.04 -4.24 5.27
N LEU A 41 -6.51 -4.39 4.05
CA LEU A 41 -5.54 -3.45 3.48
C LEU A 41 -6.16 -2.06 3.26
N ARG A 42 -7.42 -2.01 2.83
CA ARG A 42 -8.17 -0.77 2.65
C ARG A 42 -8.51 -0.10 3.98
N GLU A 43 -8.95 -0.86 4.99
CA GLU A 43 -9.19 -0.31 6.34
C GLU A 43 -7.91 0.22 6.99
N ARG A 44 -6.77 -0.48 6.84
CA ARG A 44 -5.49 0.02 7.36
C ARG A 44 -5.04 1.31 6.65
N TYR A 45 -5.30 1.39 5.34
CA TYR A 45 -5.02 2.59 4.55
C TYR A 45 -5.93 3.75 4.94
N ASP A 46 -7.23 3.47 5.14
CA ASP A 46 -8.24 4.44 5.56
C ASP A 46 -7.95 4.96 6.99
N GLU A 47 -7.55 4.08 7.93
CA GLU A 47 -7.07 4.45 9.27
C GLU A 47 -5.80 5.32 9.23
N GLU A 48 -4.86 5.02 8.31
CA GLU A 48 -3.64 5.82 8.18
C GLU A 48 -3.95 7.19 7.55
N THR A 49 -4.90 7.28 6.60
CA THR A 49 -5.40 8.58 6.11
C THR A 49 -6.17 9.37 7.17
N ASP A 50 -7.00 8.73 8.00
CA ASP A 50 -7.70 9.36 9.12
C ASP A 50 -6.72 9.85 10.20
N TYR A 51 -5.62 9.11 10.43
CA TYR A 51 -4.53 9.55 11.28
C TYR A 51 -3.90 10.85 10.76
N TYR A 52 -3.63 10.98 9.45
CA TYR A 52 -3.04 12.20 8.89
C TYR A 52 -4.02 13.38 8.78
N ASP A 53 -5.31 13.13 8.52
CA ASP A 53 -6.34 14.18 8.56
C ASP A 53 -6.53 14.71 9.99
N SER A 54 -6.44 13.85 11.01
CA SER A 54 -6.41 14.26 12.42
C SER A 54 -5.12 15.03 12.79
N TYR A 55 -3.99 14.69 12.16
CA TYR A 55 -2.70 15.34 12.39
C TYR A 55 -2.63 16.75 11.76
N GLN A 56 -3.21 16.95 10.58
CA GLN A 56 -3.37 18.27 9.95
C GLN A 56 -4.27 19.20 10.77
N PHE A 57 -5.29 18.67 11.45
CA PHE A 57 -6.17 19.44 12.33
C PHE A 57 -5.43 20.00 13.55
N GLN A 58 -4.37 19.33 14.03
CA GLN A 58 -3.62 19.76 15.21
C GLN A 58 -2.57 20.86 14.92
N ARG A 59 -2.14 21.02 13.66
CA ARG A 59 -1.11 22.00 13.25
C ARG A 59 -1.66 23.26 12.56
N ASP A 60 -2.97 23.42 12.41
CA ASP A 60 -3.53 24.67 11.87
C ASP A 60 -3.82 25.69 13.00
N PRO A 61 -2.94 26.68 13.26
CA PRO A 61 -3.17 27.69 14.28
C PRO A 61 -4.34 28.64 13.96
N SER A 62 -4.95 28.53 12.77
CA SER A 62 -6.08 29.36 12.34
C SER A 62 -7.46 28.71 12.55
N GLN A 63 -7.52 27.43 12.96
CA GLN A 63 -8.79 26.78 13.29
C GLN A 63 -9.14 27.06 14.76
N PRO A 64 -10.32 27.66 15.06
CA PRO A 64 -10.78 27.75 16.44
C PRO A 64 -10.98 26.34 16.99
N LYS A 65 -10.42 26.06 18.17
CA LYS A 65 -10.67 24.82 18.92
C LYS A 65 -12.18 24.63 19.01
N LYS A 66 -12.73 23.65 18.30
CA LYS A 66 -14.15 23.33 18.39
C LYS A 66 -14.41 22.85 19.82
N ALA A 67 -15.11 23.67 20.59
CA ALA A 67 -15.73 23.24 21.83
C ALA A 67 -16.76 22.16 21.51
N ASP A 68 -16.82 21.15 22.37
CA ASP A 68 -17.65 19.95 22.25
C ASP A 68 -19.10 20.28 21.86
N ALA A 69 -19.44 20.06 20.59
CA ALA A 69 -20.79 20.22 20.10
C ALA A 69 -21.58 18.93 20.32
N ARG A 70 -22.73 19.07 20.99
CA ARG A 70 -23.76 18.03 21.17
C ARG A 70 -24.23 17.45 19.82
N PRO A 71 -24.75 16.21 19.82
CA PRO A 71 -25.35 15.61 18.64
C PRO A 71 -26.73 16.21 18.37
N ASP A 72 -26.92 16.83 17.21
CA ASP A 72 -28.24 17.28 16.71
C ASP A 72 -28.64 16.57 15.41
N ASP A 73 -29.90 16.11 15.43
CA ASP A 73 -30.93 16.03 14.38
C ASP A 73 -30.69 15.21 13.08
N PRO A 74 -31.39 14.08 12.88
CA PRO A 74 -31.28 13.22 11.70
C PRO A 74 -32.01 13.71 10.43
N ASN A 75 -32.45 14.97 10.33
CA ASN A 75 -33.28 15.42 9.19
C ASN A 75 -32.67 16.55 8.35
N GLN A 76 -31.55 16.28 7.67
CA GLN A 76 -31.04 17.15 6.60
C GLN A 76 -31.02 16.47 5.23
N LYS A 77 -32.01 16.84 4.42
CA LYS A 77 -32.18 16.46 3.00
C LYS A 77 -30.96 16.86 2.17
N SER A 78 -30.42 15.88 1.44
CA SER A 78 -29.33 16.01 0.48
C SER A 78 -29.68 16.95 -0.67
N LYS A 79 -29.13 18.18 -0.64
CA LYS A 79 -29.13 19.08 -1.79
C LYS A 79 -28.08 18.60 -2.80
N LYS A 80 -28.55 18.16 -3.98
CA LYS A 80 -27.71 17.87 -5.16
C LYS A 80 -26.86 19.09 -5.52
N MET A 81 -25.58 19.02 -5.17
CA MET A 81 -24.57 20.01 -5.52
C MET A 81 -24.15 19.76 -6.97
N LYS A 82 -24.62 20.62 -7.89
CA LYS A 82 -24.20 20.60 -9.30
C LYS A 82 -22.71 20.95 -9.36
N ARG A 83 -21.87 20.01 -9.81
CA ARG A 83 -20.45 20.26 -10.14
C ARG A 83 -20.37 21.33 -11.22
N LYS A 84 -20.02 22.56 -10.84
CA LYS A 84 -19.54 23.58 -11.77
C LYS A 84 -18.15 23.15 -12.24
N LYS A 85 -17.92 23.03 -13.54
CA LYS A 85 -16.56 23.03 -14.12
C LYS A 85 -15.91 24.35 -13.71
N SER A 86 -15.00 24.32 -12.74
CA SER A 86 -14.16 25.48 -12.43
C SER A 86 -13.26 25.73 -13.63
N LYS A 87 -13.32 26.94 -14.17
CA LYS A 87 -12.21 27.48 -14.96
C LYS A 87 -11.03 27.59 -14.00
N ASP A 88 -9.90 27.01 -14.36
CA ASP A 88 -8.68 27.01 -13.56
C ASP A 88 -8.32 28.46 -13.18
N PRO A 89 -8.24 28.80 -11.89
CA PRO A 89 -8.01 30.18 -11.46
C PRO A 89 -6.53 30.38 -11.13
N ILE A 90 -5.62 30.15 -12.07
CA ILE A 90 -4.20 30.48 -11.85
C ILE A 90 -3.65 31.00 -13.18
N GLY A 91 -3.46 32.32 -13.26
CA GLY A 91 -2.87 32.98 -14.42
C GLY A 91 -1.41 32.58 -14.59
N ASP A 92 -0.96 32.50 -15.83
CA ASP A 92 0.38 32.06 -16.26
C ASP A 92 1.52 33.03 -15.85
N ASP A 93 1.23 34.04 -15.03
CA ASP A 93 2.09 35.19 -14.75
C ASP A 93 2.88 35.08 -13.44
N VAL A 94 2.77 33.97 -12.70
CA VAL A 94 3.56 33.76 -11.48
C VAL A 94 4.99 33.36 -11.85
N GLU A 95 5.93 34.27 -11.65
CA GLU A 95 7.36 34.03 -11.84
C GLU A 95 7.93 33.17 -10.69
N TRP A 96 7.81 31.85 -10.83
CA TRP A 96 8.15 30.84 -9.82
C TRP A 96 9.59 30.91 -9.29
N SER A 97 10.52 31.44 -10.08
CA SER A 97 11.94 31.57 -9.74
C SER A 97 12.23 32.62 -8.66
N LYS A 98 11.27 33.50 -8.34
CA LYS A 98 11.44 34.60 -7.38
C LYS A 98 10.83 34.34 -6.00
N LEU A 99 10.06 33.27 -5.84
CA LEU A 99 9.46 32.92 -4.56
C LEU A 99 10.50 32.35 -3.59
N ASP A 100 10.44 32.76 -2.33
CA ASP A 100 11.23 32.10 -1.29
C ASP A 100 10.75 30.64 -1.11
N PRO A 101 11.62 29.72 -0.69
CA PRO A 101 11.28 28.31 -0.59
C PRO A 101 10.07 28.03 0.32
N THR A 102 9.85 28.83 1.36
CA THR A 102 8.73 28.63 2.29
C THR A 102 7.39 29.02 1.67
N SER A 103 7.35 30.17 0.99
CA SER A 103 6.16 30.60 0.24
C SER A 103 5.83 29.65 -0.89
N LEU A 104 6.85 29.12 -1.59
CA LEU A 104 6.66 28.12 -2.64
C LEU A 104 5.98 26.85 -2.10
N ILE A 105 6.50 26.28 -1.01
CA ILE A 105 5.92 25.08 -0.38
C ILE A 105 4.48 25.34 0.07
N LYS A 106 4.21 26.52 0.65
CA LYS A 106 2.84 26.89 1.06
C LYS A 106 1.88 26.93 -0.13
N LEU A 107 2.31 27.49 -1.26
CA LEU A 107 1.52 27.55 -2.49
C LEU A 107 1.28 26.15 -3.07
N GLN A 108 2.32 25.30 -3.11
CA GLN A 108 2.20 23.89 -3.54
C GLN A 108 1.15 23.14 -2.71
N ILE A 109 1.20 23.30 -1.38
CA ILE A 109 0.22 22.68 -0.46
C ILE A 109 -1.20 23.18 -0.75
N GLN A 110 -1.39 24.48 -0.98
CA GLN A 110 -2.70 25.04 -1.32
C GLN A 110 -3.23 24.47 -2.64
N ASN A 111 -2.40 24.42 -3.67
CA ASN A 111 -2.79 23.86 -4.97
C ASN A 111 -3.05 22.35 -4.90
N CYS A 112 -2.31 21.62 -4.06
CA CYS A 112 -2.60 20.24 -3.76
C CYS A 112 -3.99 20.06 -3.11
N LYS A 113 -4.38 20.96 -2.18
CA LYS A 113 -5.73 20.96 -1.59
C LYS A 113 -6.82 21.22 -2.64
N LEU A 114 -6.50 21.93 -3.72
CA LEU A 114 -7.39 22.14 -4.87
C LEU A 114 -7.42 20.94 -5.85
N GLY A 115 -6.70 19.86 -5.55
CA GLY A 115 -6.67 18.64 -6.37
C GLY A 115 -5.62 18.66 -7.48
N ASN A 116 -4.67 19.59 -7.46
CA ASN A 116 -3.56 19.58 -8.41
C ASN A 116 -2.55 18.48 -8.03
N ALA A 117 -2.54 17.38 -8.80
CA ALA A 117 -1.70 16.22 -8.55
C ALA A 117 -0.21 16.57 -8.55
N LYS A 118 0.25 17.38 -9.52
CA LYS A 118 1.66 17.77 -9.65
C LYS A 118 2.14 18.55 -8.43
N GLU A 119 1.32 19.48 -7.95
CA GLU A 119 1.66 20.27 -6.76
C GLU A 119 1.62 19.42 -5.47
N CYS A 120 0.75 18.41 -5.38
CA CYS A 120 0.84 17.43 -4.30
C CYS A 120 2.19 16.68 -4.32
N TYR A 121 2.66 16.27 -5.49
CA TYR A 121 3.96 15.59 -5.60
C TYR A 121 5.10 16.52 -5.15
N HIS A 122 5.15 17.76 -5.66
CA HIS A 122 6.18 18.73 -5.26
C HIS A 122 6.15 19.08 -3.77
N ALA A 123 4.95 19.26 -3.21
CA ALA A 123 4.79 19.47 -1.77
C ALA A 123 5.36 18.28 -0.98
N GLY A 124 5.09 17.06 -1.44
CA GLY A 124 5.60 15.85 -0.82
C GLY A 124 7.12 15.74 -0.87
N ILE A 125 7.73 15.94 -2.04
CA ILE A 125 9.20 15.95 -2.21
C ILE A 125 9.84 17.01 -1.30
N SER A 126 9.26 18.20 -1.21
CA SER A 126 9.77 19.27 -0.35
C SER A 126 9.71 18.94 1.14
N GLN A 127 8.77 18.09 1.56
CA GLN A 127 8.60 17.68 2.96
C GLN A 127 9.34 16.40 3.34
N ILE A 128 9.81 15.59 2.38
CA ILE A 128 10.52 14.34 2.67
C ILE A 128 11.71 14.54 3.63
N GLY A 129 12.46 15.64 3.47
CA GLY A 129 13.62 15.94 4.30
C GLY A 129 13.30 16.46 5.71
N SER A 130 12.18 17.17 5.88
CA SER A 130 11.76 17.78 7.15
C SER A 130 10.85 16.87 7.96
N ASP A 131 9.85 16.29 7.30
CA ASP A 131 8.81 15.45 7.86
C ASP A 131 8.51 14.33 6.85
N ARG A 132 9.34 13.29 6.87
CA ARG A 132 9.28 12.15 5.93
C ARG A 132 7.87 11.57 5.80
N LYS A 133 7.17 11.48 6.92
CA LYS A 133 5.79 10.98 7.02
C LYS A 133 4.81 11.87 6.24
N LEU A 134 4.84 13.16 6.49
CA LEU A 134 4.04 14.14 5.75
C LEU A 134 4.41 14.17 4.25
N GLY A 135 5.69 14.04 3.93
CA GLY A 135 6.18 13.96 2.56
C GLY A 135 5.57 12.78 1.80
N ILE A 136 5.65 11.57 2.38
CA ILE A 136 5.04 10.36 1.81
C ILE A 136 3.53 10.56 1.61
N TRP A 137 2.82 11.13 2.60
CA TRP A 137 1.37 11.38 2.48
C TRP A 137 1.01 12.23 1.25
N TYR A 138 1.74 13.33 1.01
CA TYR A 138 1.51 14.19 -0.16
C TYR A 138 1.83 13.48 -1.49
N ILE A 139 2.89 12.67 -1.53
CA ILE A 139 3.24 11.86 -2.71
C ILE A 139 2.14 10.82 -2.98
N SER A 140 1.68 10.11 -1.95
CA SER A 140 0.56 9.17 -2.04
C SER A 140 -0.74 9.83 -2.49
N LYS A 141 -1.03 11.04 -1.99
CA LYS A 141 -2.17 11.83 -2.45
C LYS A 141 -2.04 12.22 -3.93
N SER A 142 -0.84 12.54 -4.39
CA SER A 142 -0.57 12.78 -5.81
C SER A 142 -0.86 11.54 -6.66
N CYS A 143 -0.44 10.36 -6.20
CA CYS A 143 -0.78 9.08 -6.82
C CYS A 143 -2.30 8.88 -6.94
N ASN A 144 -3.06 9.12 -5.86
CA ASN A 144 -4.53 9.04 -5.85
C ASN A 144 -5.19 10.03 -6.84
N LEU A 145 -4.52 11.14 -7.13
CA LEU A 145 -4.92 12.11 -8.15
C LEU A 145 -4.42 11.74 -9.56
N LYS A 146 -4.07 10.46 -9.78
CA LYS A 146 -3.62 9.88 -11.06
C LYS A 146 -2.26 10.38 -11.55
N ASN A 147 -1.41 10.90 -10.66
CA ASN A 147 0.00 11.08 -10.98
C ASN A 147 0.73 9.76 -10.73
N TYR A 148 0.74 8.88 -11.74
CA TYR A 148 1.27 7.53 -11.59
C TYR A 148 2.79 7.47 -11.35
N THR A 149 3.55 8.50 -11.77
CA THR A 149 4.96 8.65 -11.38
C THR A 149 5.10 8.80 -9.86
N ALA A 150 4.18 9.53 -9.23
CA ALA A 150 4.15 9.64 -7.76
C ALA A 150 3.76 8.31 -7.09
N CYS A 151 3.00 7.44 -7.76
CA CYS A 151 2.73 6.09 -7.23
C CYS A 151 4.02 5.29 -7.09
N LEU A 152 4.88 5.28 -8.12
CA LEU A 152 6.17 4.61 -8.05
C LEU A 152 7.03 5.16 -6.92
N GLU A 153 7.09 6.48 -6.78
CA GLU A 153 7.88 7.13 -5.73
C GLU A 153 7.37 6.79 -4.32
N ALA A 154 6.05 6.84 -4.12
CA ALA A 154 5.42 6.42 -2.86
C ALA A 154 5.73 4.95 -2.56
N ALA A 155 5.62 4.07 -3.56
CA ALA A 155 5.93 2.66 -3.43
C ALA A 155 7.36 2.43 -2.94
N LYS A 156 8.36 3.08 -3.56
CA LYS A 156 9.77 2.99 -3.15
C LYS A 156 9.99 3.43 -1.70
N LEU A 157 9.39 4.55 -1.32
CA LEU A 157 9.50 5.09 0.03
C LEU A 157 8.88 4.17 1.10
N LEU A 158 7.77 3.51 0.76
CA LEU A 158 7.01 2.64 1.65
C LEU A 158 7.56 1.21 1.69
N ASN A 159 8.16 0.74 0.60
CA ASN A 159 8.66 -0.64 0.46
C ASN A 159 9.73 -0.98 1.51
N ALA A 160 10.55 0.00 1.90
CA ALA A 160 11.52 -0.16 2.98
C ALA A 160 10.87 -0.43 4.36
N THR A 161 9.57 -0.17 4.51
CA THR A 161 8.81 -0.34 5.76
C THR A 161 7.99 -1.62 5.74
N ASP A 162 7.11 -1.77 4.75
CA ASP A 162 6.28 -2.96 4.57
C ASP A 162 5.89 -3.08 3.10
N ALA A 163 6.29 -4.19 2.48
CA ALA A 163 6.00 -4.48 1.07
C ALA A 163 4.49 -4.47 0.78
N ARG A 164 3.65 -4.87 1.76
CA ARG A 164 2.18 -4.90 1.62
C ARG A 164 1.59 -3.50 1.46
N ILE A 165 2.17 -2.51 2.13
CA ILE A 165 1.73 -1.11 2.02
C ILE A 165 2.16 -0.53 0.67
N SER A 166 3.34 -0.92 0.17
CA SER A 166 3.86 -0.44 -1.12
C SER A 166 3.20 -1.10 -2.34
N PHE A 167 2.73 -2.34 -2.22
CA PHE A 167 2.16 -3.11 -3.31
C PHE A 167 1.05 -2.39 -4.11
N PRO A 168 0.01 -1.79 -3.50
CA PRO A 168 -1.03 -1.09 -4.27
C PRO A 168 -0.48 0.06 -5.12
N TYR A 169 0.60 0.72 -4.68
CA TYR A 169 1.25 1.79 -5.44
C TYR A 169 2.09 1.25 -6.60
N TYR A 170 2.87 0.18 -6.38
CA TYR A 170 3.59 -0.51 -7.47
C TYR A 170 2.61 -1.04 -8.52
N LYS A 171 1.53 -1.68 -8.07
CA LYS A 171 0.45 -2.15 -8.94
C LYS A 171 -0.14 -1.01 -9.76
N SER A 172 -0.51 0.11 -9.12
CA SER A 172 -1.05 1.28 -9.82
C SER A 172 -0.09 1.85 -10.85
N ALA A 173 1.20 2.01 -10.51
CA ALA A 173 2.21 2.48 -11.45
C ALA A 173 2.42 1.51 -12.61
N CYS A 174 2.45 0.20 -12.35
CA CYS A 174 2.55 -0.82 -13.39
C CYS A 174 1.35 -0.78 -14.34
N GLU A 175 0.12 -0.86 -13.81
CA GLU A 175 -1.10 -0.98 -14.62
C GLU A 175 -1.40 0.26 -15.46
N ASN A 176 -0.91 1.44 -15.06
CA ASN A 176 -1.23 2.70 -15.74
C ASN A 176 -0.05 3.29 -16.53
N MET A 177 1.20 2.86 -16.27
CA MET A 177 2.39 3.35 -16.99
C MET A 177 3.25 2.24 -17.61
N ASN A 178 2.95 0.97 -17.36
CA ASN A 178 3.83 -0.16 -17.68
C ASN A 178 5.26 0.04 -17.16
N HIS A 179 5.44 0.74 -16.03
CA HIS A 179 6.79 1.05 -15.56
C HIS A 179 7.52 -0.25 -15.19
N PRO A 180 8.68 -0.58 -15.81
CA PRO A 180 9.30 -1.90 -15.71
C PRO A 180 9.61 -2.28 -14.26
N GLU A 181 10.19 -1.35 -13.50
CA GLU A 181 10.49 -1.56 -12.07
C GLU A 181 9.22 -1.77 -11.22
N ALA A 182 8.14 -1.07 -11.54
CA ALA A 182 6.90 -1.17 -10.77
C ALA A 182 6.23 -2.53 -11.01
N CYS A 183 6.20 -2.97 -12.27
CA CYS A 183 5.68 -4.28 -12.64
C CYS A 183 6.51 -5.40 -12.02
N PHE A 184 7.84 -5.29 -12.04
CA PHE A 184 8.72 -6.26 -11.39
C PHE A 184 8.46 -6.35 -9.88
N ALA A 185 8.40 -5.21 -9.18
CA ALA A 185 8.14 -5.19 -7.75
C ALA A 185 6.74 -5.74 -7.40
N ALA A 186 5.72 -5.47 -8.21
CA ALA A 186 4.39 -6.05 -8.05
C ALA A 186 4.41 -7.58 -8.22
N ALA A 187 5.15 -8.10 -9.22
CA ALA A 187 5.31 -9.53 -9.44
C ALA A 187 6.05 -10.21 -8.26
N GLU A 188 7.18 -9.66 -7.81
CA GLU A 188 7.94 -10.22 -6.67
C GLU A 188 7.10 -10.21 -5.38
N PHE A 189 6.28 -9.19 -5.16
CA PHE A 189 5.35 -9.17 -4.04
C PHE A 189 4.37 -10.34 -4.09
N LEU A 190 3.72 -10.58 -5.25
CA LEU A 190 2.77 -11.68 -5.42
C LEU A 190 3.45 -13.05 -5.32
N ASN A 191 4.64 -13.18 -5.88
CA ASN A 191 5.45 -14.40 -5.82
C ASN A 191 5.90 -14.74 -4.39
N SER A 192 6.05 -13.73 -3.53
CA SER A 192 6.43 -13.92 -2.12
C SER A 192 5.27 -14.35 -1.20
N GLN A 193 4.03 -14.35 -1.70
CA GLN A 193 2.87 -14.71 -0.89
C GLN A 193 2.82 -16.22 -0.60
N GLN A 194 2.25 -16.59 0.55
CA GLN A 194 2.06 -18.00 0.90
C GLN A 194 1.20 -18.74 -0.14
N LYS A 195 0.22 -18.04 -0.71
CA LYS A 195 -0.58 -18.49 -1.85
C LYS A 195 -0.29 -17.59 -3.03
N VAL A 196 0.65 -18.04 -3.87
CA VAL A 196 1.06 -17.32 -5.07
C VAL A 196 -0.08 -17.28 -6.08
N ASP A 197 -0.39 -16.07 -6.57
CA ASP A 197 -1.23 -15.86 -7.75
C ASP A 197 -0.34 -15.90 -8.99
N TYR A 198 -0.12 -17.10 -9.53
CA TYR A 198 0.79 -17.31 -10.65
C TYR A 198 0.35 -16.56 -11.92
N GLU A 199 -0.95 -16.44 -12.18
CA GLU A 199 -1.45 -15.75 -13.37
C GLU A 199 -1.13 -14.25 -13.30
N ALA A 200 -1.41 -13.62 -12.15
CA ALA A 200 -1.09 -12.21 -11.95
C ALA A 200 0.43 -11.96 -11.90
N THR A 201 1.18 -12.88 -11.28
CA THR A 201 2.65 -12.82 -11.19
C THR A 201 3.29 -12.87 -12.58
N GLU A 202 2.95 -13.88 -13.39
CA GLU A 202 3.46 -14.05 -14.76
C GLU A 202 3.12 -12.82 -15.61
N LYS A 203 1.88 -12.33 -15.51
CA LYS A 203 1.44 -11.13 -16.24
C LYS A 203 2.34 -9.93 -15.94
N TYR A 204 2.63 -9.65 -14.67
CA TYR A 204 3.45 -8.49 -14.30
C TYR A 204 4.92 -8.67 -14.67
N TYR A 205 5.50 -9.86 -14.48
CA TYR A 205 6.86 -10.12 -14.98
C TYR A 205 6.94 -9.95 -16.50
N LYS A 206 5.93 -10.42 -17.25
CA LYS A 206 5.89 -10.29 -18.71
C LYS A 206 5.89 -8.83 -19.16
N VAL A 207 5.06 -7.99 -18.55
CA VAL A 207 5.07 -6.54 -18.84
C VAL A 207 6.44 -5.96 -18.52
N SER A 208 6.98 -6.26 -17.34
CA SER A 208 8.30 -5.75 -16.93
C SER A 208 9.43 -6.16 -17.89
N CYS A 209 9.43 -7.41 -18.34
CA CYS A 209 10.39 -7.95 -19.30
C CYS A 209 10.28 -7.26 -20.67
N LEU A 210 9.06 -7.09 -21.19
CA LEU A 210 8.82 -6.41 -22.46
C LEU A 210 9.28 -4.94 -22.44
N GLU A 211 9.24 -4.31 -21.27
CA GLU A 211 9.69 -2.94 -21.02
C GLU A 211 11.19 -2.86 -20.66
N GLY A 212 11.94 -3.96 -20.85
CA GLY A 212 13.40 -3.98 -20.78
C GLY A 212 14.00 -4.35 -19.43
N ASN A 213 13.22 -4.86 -18.48
CA ASN A 213 13.76 -5.42 -17.23
C ASN A 213 14.29 -6.84 -17.48
N ASP A 214 15.61 -6.97 -17.56
CA ASP A 214 16.31 -8.23 -17.80
C ASP A 214 16.12 -9.25 -16.68
N ILE A 215 16.04 -8.80 -15.42
CA ILE A 215 15.77 -9.66 -14.25
C ILE A 215 14.36 -10.27 -14.37
N ALA A 216 13.36 -9.47 -14.77
CA ALA A 216 12.01 -9.98 -15.00
C ALA A 216 11.96 -11.03 -16.11
N CYS A 217 12.71 -10.85 -17.20
CA CYS A 217 12.82 -11.84 -18.27
C CYS A 217 13.43 -13.16 -17.76
N GLN A 218 14.45 -13.09 -16.90
CA GLN A 218 15.04 -14.28 -16.29
C GLN A 218 14.03 -15.00 -15.41
N ARG A 219 13.27 -14.28 -14.57
CA ARG A 219 12.22 -14.86 -13.71
C ARG A 219 11.18 -15.65 -14.50
N LEU A 220 10.67 -15.08 -15.60
CA LEU A 220 9.74 -15.79 -16.50
C LEU A 220 10.33 -17.06 -17.11
N GLY A 221 11.62 -17.00 -17.48
CA GLY A 221 12.33 -18.16 -18.03
C GLY A 221 12.38 -19.32 -17.03
N PHE A 222 12.62 -19.04 -15.75
CA PHE A 222 12.60 -20.05 -14.70
C PHE A 222 11.19 -20.61 -14.45
N GLU A 223 10.18 -19.76 -14.27
CA GLU A 223 8.79 -20.19 -14.01
C GLU A 223 8.22 -21.08 -15.13
N THR A 224 8.46 -20.71 -16.39
CA THR A 224 7.98 -21.50 -17.53
C THR A 224 8.65 -22.87 -17.63
N SER A 225 9.90 -22.99 -17.18
CA SER A 225 10.63 -24.26 -17.16
C SER A 225 10.17 -25.20 -16.04
N GLU A 226 9.83 -24.68 -14.86
CA GLU A 226 9.33 -25.49 -13.74
C GLU A 226 7.90 -25.98 -13.96
N ASN A 227 7.03 -25.13 -14.51
CA ASN A 227 5.66 -25.52 -14.87
C ASN A 227 5.66 -26.61 -15.97
N PHE A 228 6.62 -26.58 -16.89
CA PHE A 228 6.78 -27.64 -17.89
C PHE A 228 7.20 -28.98 -17.29
N LEU A 229 8.01 -28.97 -16.22
CA LEU A 229 8.45 -30.19 -15.52
C LEU A 229 7.38 -30.75 -14.58
N ALA A 230 6.50 -29.93 -14.04
CA ALA A 230 5.39 -30.38 -13.20
C ALA A 230 4.21 -30.96 -14.00
N ALA A 231 4.12 -30.66 -15.29
CA ALA A 231 3.03 -31.09 -16.17
C ALA A 231 3.33 -32.37 -16.98
N ASN A 232 4.56 -32.91 -16.90
CA ASN A 232 5.00 -34.14 -17.59
C ASN A 232 5.47 -35.19 -16.58
#